data_AF-K4KK29-F1
#
_entry.id   AF-K4KK29-F1
#
_cell.length_a   1.000
_cell.length_b   1.000
_cell.length_c   1.000
_cell.angle_alpha   90.00
_cell.angle_beta   90.00
_cell.angle_gamma   90.00
#
_symmetry.space_group_name_H-M   'P 1'
#
loop_
_entity.id
_entity.type
_entity.pdbx_description
1 polymer ?
#
loop_
_entity_poly.entity_id
_entity_poly.type
_entity_poly.pdbx_seq_one_letter_code
_entity_poly.pdbx_strand_id
1 'polypeptide(L)'
;MDFTDKEIEIIRSAEKNVRSVKVVRIMIFLVLCAIVIAFFSGMISERILVYVALGAPVYALLAPQIGVGPKYEQLTMLLSKKLKNQ
;
A
#
# COMPACT_ATOMS: atom_id res chain seq x y z
N MET A 1 0.88 -15.16 26.42
CA MET A 1 2.23 -15.08 25.82
C MET A 1 2.56 -13.61 25.76
N ASP A 2 3.51 -13.20 26.60
CA ASP A 2 4.04 -11.85 26.60
C ASP A 2 5.05 -11.70 25.47
N PHE A 3 4.86 -10.64 24.68
CA PHE A 3 5.81 -10.32 23.61
C PHE A 3 7.10 -9.80 24.24
N THR A 4 8.22 -10.22 23.69
CA THR A 4 9.53 -9.67 24.05
C THR A 4 9.71 -8.27 23.46
N ASP A 5 10.57 -7.44 24.05
CA ASP A 5 10.83 -6.07 23.55
C ASP A 5 11.20 -6.02 22.06
N LYS A 6 11.93 -7.04 21.58
CA LYS A 6 12.29 -7.18 20.17
C LYS A 6 11.08 -7.46 19.26
N GLU A 7 10.16 -8.30 19.72
CA GLU A 7 8.91 -8.58 18.98
C GLU A 7 8.00 -7.34 18.95
N ILE A 8 7.96 -6.58 20.04
CA ILE A 8 7.23 -5.30 20.12
C ILE A 8 7.77 -4.30 19.09
N GLU A 9 9.10 -4.19 18.97
CA GLU A 9 9.75 -3.30 18.00
C GLU A 9 9.44 -3.70 16.55
N ILE A 10 9.51 -5.01 16.25
CA ILE A 10 9.18 -5.55 14.92
C ILE A 10 7.72 -5.26 14.57
N ILE A 11 6.78 -5.47 15.51
CA ILE A 11 5.35 -5.20 15.30
C ILE A 11 5.11 -3.72 15.00
N ARG A 12 5.74 -2.81 15.76
CA ARG A 12 5.62 -1.36 15.52
C ARG A 12 6.20 -0.93 14.17
N SER A 13 7.36 -1.49 13.79
CA SER A 13 7.98 -1.23 12.49
C SER A 13 7.09 -1.72 11.34
N ALA A 14 6.50 -2.91 11.50
CA ALA A 14 5.57 -3.49 10.55
C ALA A 14 4.29 -2.64 10.40
N GLU A 15 3.72 -2.15 11.50
CA GLU A 15 2.57 -1.25 11.51
C GLU A 15 2.85 0.08 10.80
N LYS A 16 4.03 0.67 11.03
CA LYS A 16 4.46 1.90 10.36
C LYS A 16 4.60 1.70 8.85
N ASN A 17 5.18 0.58 8.42
CA ASN A 17 5.30 0.24 7.00
C ASN A 17 3.93 0.06 6.34
N VAL A 18 2.99 -0.64 7.00
CA VAL A 18 1.62 -0.79 6.49
C VAL A 18 0.92 0.55 6.33
N ARG A 19 1.05 1.44 7.32
CA ARG A 19 0.46 2.78 7.23
C ARG A 19 1.06 3.60 6.09
N SER A 20 2.38 3.53 5.90
CA SER A 20 3.07 4.21 4.81
C SER A 20 2.63 3.69 3.44
N VAL A 21 2.56 2.37 3.26
CA VAL A 21 2.08 1.73 2.02
C VAL A 21 0.64 2.13 1.69
N LYS A 22 -0.26 2.23 2.69
CA LYS A 22 -1.63 2.73 2.48
C LYS A 22 -1.66 4.16 1.97
N VAL A 23 -0.88 5.06 2.59
CA VAL A 23 -0.80 6.47 2.18
C VAL A 23 -0.27 6.58 0.76
N VAL A 24 0.79 5.85 0.42
CA VAL A 24 1.36 5.82 -0.93
C VAL A 24 0.34 5.30 -1.94
N ARG A 25 -0.42 4.24 -1.60
CA ARG A 25 -1.47 3.72 -2.49
C ARG A 25 -2.59 4.74 -2.74
N ILE A 26 -2.99 5.50 -1.72
CA ILE A 26 -3.97 6.59 -1.88
C ILE A 26 -3.41 7.69 -2.78
N MET A 27 -2.16 8.09 -2.58
CA MET A 27 -1.50 9.10 -3.43
C MET A 27 -1.43 8.65 -4.90
N ILE A 28 -1.05 7.40 -5.15
CA ILE A 28 -1.00 6.84 -6.52
C ILE A 28 -2.40 6.83 -7.14
N PHE A 29 -3.43 6.49 -6.38
CA PHE A 29 -4.81 6.54 -6.87
C PHE A 29 -5.23 7.96 -7.27
N LEU A 30 -4.93 8.97 -6.44
CA LEU A 30 -5.22 10.36 -6.77
C LEU A 30 -4.47 10.82 -8.02
N VAL A 31 -3.21 10.43 -8.17
CA VAL A 31 -2.41 10.72 -9.38
C VAL A 31 -3.03 10.06 -10.61
N LEU A 32 -3.48 8.80 -10.51
CA LEU A 32 -4.16 8.11 -11.61
C LEU A 32 -5.45 8.84 -12.01
N CYS A 33 -6.27 9.27 -11.05
CA CYS A 33 -7.46 10.07 -11.33
C CYS A 33 -7.13 11.38 -12.04
N ALA A 34 -6.10 12.10 -11.57
CA ALA A 34 -5.66 13.34 -12.19
C ALA A 34 -5.18 13.14 -13.63
N ILE A 35 -4.44 12.06 -13.91
CA ILE A 35 -3.98 11.72 -15.26
C ILE A 35 -5.16 11.43 -16.19
N VAL A 36 -6.17 10.69 -15.72
CA VAL A 36 -7.39 10.42 -16.49
C VAL A 36 -8.13 11.73 -16.82
N ILE A 37 -8.32 12.61 -15.83
CA ILE A 37 -8.98 13.91 -16.03
C ILE A 37 -8.21 14.75 -17.06
N ALA A 38 -6.89 14.86 -16.89
CA ALA A 38 -6.05 15.65 -17.77
C ALA A 38 -5.98 15.09 -19.21
N PHE A 39 -6.11 13.77 -19.38
CA PHE A 39 -6.28 13.15 -20.69
C PHE A 39 -7.60 13.58 -21.35
N PHE A 40 -8.73 13.52 -20.64
CA PHE A 40 -10.02 13.97 -21.18
C PHE A 40 -10.08 15.48 -21.44
N SER A 41 -9.30 16.29 -20.71
CA SER A 41 -9.13 17.71 -20.98
C SER A 41 -8.20 18.03 -22.16
N GLY A 42 -7.62 17.01 -22.82
CA GLY A 42 -6.69 17.18 -23.94
C GLY A 42 -5.31 17.71 -23.55
N MET A 43 -4.99 17.79 -22.25
CA MET A 43 -3.70 18.28 -21.75
C MET A 43 -2.58 17.24 -21.85
N ILE A 44 -2.94 15.96 -22.00
CA ILE A 44 -2.01 14.82 -22.01
C ILE A 44 -2.22 14.01 -23.28
N SER A 45 -1.14 13.60 -23.95
CA SER A 45 -1.22 12.76 -25.14
C SER A 45 -1.46 11.29 -24.80
N GLU A 46 -2.06 10.57 -25.75
CA GLU A 46 -2.35 9.13 -25.68
C GLU A 46 -1.14 8.28 -25.27
N ARG A 47 0.08 8.68 -25.65
CA ARG A 47 1.32 7.94 -25.31
C ARG A 47 1.58 7.91 -23.81
N ILE A 48 1.32 9.02 -23.12
CA ILE A 48 1.53 9.12 -21.66
C ILE A 48 0.52 8.22 -20.94
N LEU A 49 -0.72 8.15 -21.43
CA LEU A 49 -1.75 7.28 -20.90
C LEU A 49 -1.34 5.80 -20.98
N VAL A 50 -0.76 5.37 -22.10
CA VAL A 50 -0.31 3.99 -22.31
C VAL A 50 0.81 3.60 -21.33
N TYR A 51 1.81 4.47 -21.12
CA TYR A 51 2.88 4.18 -20.16
C TYR A 51 2.36 4.05 -18.72
N VAL A 52 1.42 4.91 -18.33
CA VAL A 52 0.79 4.87 -17.00
C VAL A 52 -0.07 3.61 -16.85
N ALA A 53 -0.86 3.27 -17.87
CA ALA A 53 -1.72 2.09 -17.88
C ALA A 53 -0.94 0.77 -17.82
N LEU A 54 0.29 0.72 -18.35
CA LEU A 54 1.17 -0.45 -18.26
C LEU A 54 1.97 -0.49 -16.95
N GLY A 55 2.45 0.67 -16.47
CA GLY A 55 3.30 0.74 -15.28
C GLY A 55 2.55 0.58 -13.94
N ALA A 56 1.36 1.17 -13.83
CA ALA A 56 0.59 1.16 -12.57
C ALA A 56 0.15 -0.26 -12.12
N PRO A 57 -0.32 -1.15 -13.02
CA PRO A 57 -0.63 -2.53 -12.63
C PRO A 57 0.61 -3.33 -12.19
N VAL A 58 1.76 -3.14 -12.85
CA VAL A 58 3.02 -3.79 -12.46
C VAL A 58 3.43 -3.37 -11.05
N TYR A 59 3.34 -2.08 -10.72
CA TYR A 59 3.56 -1.59 -9.36
C TYR A 59 2.56 -2.18 -8.36
N ALA A 60 1.28 -2.28 -8.73
CA ALA A 60 0.25 -2.86 -7.87
C ALA A 60 0.47 -4.37 -7.60
N LEU A 61 1.01 -5.11 -8.57
CA LEU A 61 1.35 -6.53 -8.45
C LEU A 61 2.60 -6.77 -7.59
N LEU A 62 3.61 -5.88 -7.68
CA LEU A 62 4.82 -5.95 -6.86
C LEU A 62 4.61 -5.50 -5.41
N ALA A 63 3.54 -4.77 -5.12
CA ALA A 63 3.15 -4.45 -3.75
C ALA A 63 2.89 -5.75 -2.95
N PRO A 64 3.19 -5.79 -1.64
CA PRO A 64 3.21 -7.01 -0.83
C PRO A 64 1.80 -7.54 -0.54
N GLN A 65 1.13 -8.06 -1.56
CA GLN A 65 -0.21 -8.67 -1.53
C GLN A 65 -0.23 -10.13 -1.96
N ILE A 66 0.95 -10.73 -2.21
CA ILE A 66 1.05 -12.09 -2.77
C ILE A 66 1.06 -13.14 -1.64
N GLY A 67 -0.07 -13.85 -1.49
CA GLY A 67 -0.20 -15.06 -0.66
C GLY A 67 -1.66 -15.36 -0.29
N VAL A 68 -1.98 -16.66 -0.11
CA VAL A 68 -3.33 -17.15 0.29
C VAL A 68 -3.64 -16.84 1.78
N GLY A 69 -2.65 -16.34 2.53
CA GLY A 69 -2.77 -15.98 3.94
C GLY A 69 -3.47 -14.64 4.19
N PRO A 70 -3.67 -14.26 5.46
CA PRO A 70 -4.16 -12.93 5.82
C PRO A 70 -3.24 -11.88 5.18
N LYS A 71 -3.81 -10.79 4.66
CA LYS A 71 -2.99 -9.69 4.13
C LYS A 71 -1.98 -9.28 5.19
N TYR A 72 -0.75 -8.96 4.79
CA TYR A 72 0.28 -8.48 5.72
C TYR A 72 -0.27 -7.40 6.66
N GLU A 73 -1.08 -6.49 6.14
CA GLU A 73 -1.80 -5.47 6.91
C GLU A 73 -2.73 -6.02 8.01
N GLN A 74 -3.45 -7.10 7.72
CA GLN A 74 -4.36 -7.76 8.67
C GLN A 74 -3.55 -8.46 9.77
N LEU A 75 -2.45 -9.12 9.39
CA LEU A 75 -1.54 -9.80 10.31
C LEU A 75 -0.89 -8.80 11.28
N THR A 76 -0.38 -7.69 10.77
CA THR A 76 0.16 -6.60 11.59
C THR A 76 -0.90 -5.97 12.48
N MET A 77 -2.13 -5.81 11.99
CA MET A 77 -3.21 -5.20 12.77
C MET A 77 -3.65 -6.10 13.93
N LEU A 78 -3.70 -7.42 13.71
CA LEU A 78 -3.99 -8.39 14.76
C LEU A 78 -2.90 -8.41 15.83
N LEU A 79 -1.63 -8.36 15.42
CA LEU A 79 -0.48 -8.31 16.33
C LEU A 79 -0.42 -7.01 17.13
N SER A 80 -0.62 -5.85 16.49
CA SER A 80 -0.69 -4.55 17.19
C SER A 80 -1.88 -4.47 18.15
N LYS A 81 -3.03 -5.04 17.78
CA LYS A 81 -4.22 -5.08 18.67
C LYS A 81 -3.97 -5.96 19.89
N LYS A 82 -3.28 -7.09 19.72
CA LYS A 82 -2.91 -7.98 20.83
C LYS A 82 -1.89 -7.32 21.77
N LEU A 83 -0.92 -6.59 21.22
CA LEU A 83 0.05 -5.80 21.99
C LEU A 83 -0.62 -4.70 22.83
N LYS A 84 -1.66 -4.05 22.31
CA LYS A 84 -2.37 -2.96 23.01
C LYS A 84 -3.32 -3.45 24.12
N ASN A 85 -3.70 -4.72 24.07
CA ASN A 85 -4.59 -5.37 25.05
C ASN A 85 -3.83 -6.13 26.13
N GLN A 86 -2.50 -6.05 26.11
CA GLN A 86 -1.58 -6.61 27.09
C GLN A 86 -1.17 -5.50 28.07
#